data_AF-A0A091MGJ1-F1
#
_entry.id   AF-A0A091MGJ1-F1
#
_cell.length_a   1.000
_cell.length_b   1.000
_cell.length_c   1.000
_cell.angle_alpha   90.00
_cell.angle_beta   90.00
_cell.angle_gamma   90.00
#
_symmetry.space_group_name_H-M   'P 1'
#
loop_
_entity.id
_entity.type
_entity.pdbx_description
1 polymer ?
#
loop_
_entity_poly.entity_id
_entity_poly.type
_entity_poly.pdbx_seq_one_letter_code
_entity_poly.pdbx_strand_id
1 'polypeptide(L)'
;TSVLGSSRTWPLQRYGRFLPPREEEDEGQNISWKVFESNEESGPLTLTIVVSGHFFISQGRTVLEGFSLIDSHKWLRIVRRADCLLLQARAQNKCRMFRVQFGGNSKEQALEHCCSCIGKLMEYLPVQGAEGQSLSQDPQGTGTEQWGVSNHRQSVPDEPLPDSCSSLGERRSLAQLAQSVLSGRAELHGAYQHTAWRAQDLGPFIRLCLMDQHFPAFVQDVEKELQKLTEG
;
A
#
# COMPACT_ATOMS: atom_id res chain seq x y z
N THR A 1 28.01 -8.31 6.72
CA THR A 1 26.79 -8.57 7.54
C THR A 1 25.62 -7.98 6.80
N SER A 2 24.62 -8.77 6.43
CA SER A 2 23.59 -8.33 5.46
C SER A 2 22.63 -7.32 6.11
N VAL A 3 22.47 -6.17 5.45
CA VAL A 3 21.52 -5.10 5.83
C VAL A 3 20.06 -5.54 5.58
N LEU A 4 19.82 -6.77 5.10
CA LEU A 4 18.51 -7.40 4.96
C LEU A 4 17.95 -8.02 6.25
N GLY A 5 18.59 -7.83 7.40
CA GLY A 5 18.38 -8.60 8.63
C GLY A 5 17.02 -8.50 9.35
N SER A 6 15.98 -7.86 8.81
CA SER A 6 14.61 -7.99 9.36
C SER A 6 13.52 -7.44 8.42
N SER A 7 13.34 -8.05 7.25
CA SER A 7 12.08 -7.90 6.53
C SER A 7 11.08 -8.96 6.98
N ARG A 8 9.80 -8.60 7.07
CA ARG A 8 8.70 -9.56 7.17
C ARG A 8 8.05 -9.68 5.81
N THR A 9 7.86 -10.91 5.36
CA THR A 9 7.33 -11.22 4.03
C THR A 9 6.18 -12.19 4.17
N TRP A 10 5.10 -11.95 3.45
CA TRP A 10 3.92 -12.81 3.41
C TRP A 10 3.57 -13.19 1.97
N PRO A 11 3.27 -14.47 1.70
CA PRO A 11 2.84 -14.89 0.37
C PRO A 11 1.41 -14.38 0.10
N LEU A 12 1.16 -13.99 -1.14
CA LEU A 12 -0.16 -13.58 -1.60
C LEU A 12 -0.67 -14.57 -2.66
N GLN A 13 -1.95 -14.92 -2.59
CA GLN A 13 -2.62 -15.66 -3.65
C GLN A 13 -2.96 -14.73 -4.82
N ARG A 14 -3.47 -13.53 -4.51
CA ARG A 14 -3.93 -12.55 -5.49
C ARG A 14 -3.60 -11.13 -5.09
N TYR A 15 -3.37 -10.30 -6.09
CA TYR A 15 -3.31 -8.85 -5.98
C TYR A 15 -4.23 -8.24 -7.05
N GLY A 16 -5.07 -7.28 -6.69
CA GLY A 16 -5.97 -6.60 -7.60
C GLY A 16 -5.80 -5.10 -7.53
N ARG A 17 -5.62 -4.43 -8.68
CA ARG A 17 -5.59 -2.97 -8.79
C ARG A 17 -6.92 -2.48 -9.34
N PHE A 18 -7.52 -1.48 -8.69
CA PHE A 18 -8.71 -0.82 -9.20
C PHE A 18 -8.36 -0.01 -10.45
N LEU A 19 -9.16 -0.14 -11.49
CA LEU A 19 -9.09 0.68 -12.69
C LEU A 19 -10.32 1.61 -12.69
N PRO A 20 -10.12 2.93 -12.61
CA PRO A 20 -11.22 3.88 -12.70
C PRO A 20 -11.86 3.81 -14.11
N PRO A 21 -13.16 4.12 -14.23
CA PRO A 21 -13.84 4.19 -15.53
C PRO A 21 -13.11 5.17 -16.46
N ARG A 22 -13.06 4.86 -17.76
CA ARG A 22 -12.56 5.80 -18.77
C ARG A 22 -13.67 6.81 -19.08
N GLU A 23 -13.30 8.08 -19.19
CA GLU A 23 -14.23 9.21 -19.40
C GLU A 23 -15.05 9.12 -20.71
N GLU A 24 -14.74 8.17 -21.60
CA GLU A 24 -15.35 8.00 -22.92
C GLU A 24 -16.35 6.83 -23.03
N GLU A 25 -16.54 6.03 -21.96
CA GLU A 25 -17.53 4.95 -21.95
C GLU A 25 -18.82 5.43 -21.26
N ASP A 26 -19.74 5.95 -22.08
CA ASP A 26 -21.09 6.34 -21.70
C ASP A 26 -21.93 5.11 -21.30
N GLU A 27 -22.78 5.29 -20.28
CA GLU A 27 -23.80 4.37 -19.78
C GLU A 27 -23.38 2.93 -19.38
N GLY A 28 -22.71 2.81 -18.23
CA GLY A 28 -22.63 1.54 -17.49
C GLY A 28 -21.32 1.37 -16.74
N GLN A 29 -21.24 1.97 -15.56
CA GLN A 29 -20.08 2.01 -14.65
C GLN A 29 -19.46 0.62 -14.41
N ASN A 30 -18.58 0.17 -15.31
CA ASN A 30 -17.93 -1.12 -15.15
C ASN A 30 -16.70 -0.93 -14.26
N ILE A 31 -16.92 -1.03 -12.95
CA ILE A 31 -15.85 -1.09 -11.96
C ILE A 31 -14.95 -2.29 -12.29
N SER A 32 -13.81 -2.03 -12.92
CA SER A 32 -12.91 -3.09 -13.38
C SER A 32 -11.67 -3.20 -12.49
N TRP A 33 -11.26 -4.45 -12.24
CA TRP A 33 -10.07 -4.76 -11.45
C TRP A 33 -9.05 -5.45 -12.34
N LYS A 34 -7.81 -4.93 -12.37
CA LYS A 34 -6.68 -5.65 -12.95
C LYS A 34 -6.13 -6.62 -11.92
N VAL A 35 -6.37 -7.92 -12.12
CA VAL A 35 -6.00 -8.98 -11.16
C VAL A 35 -4.70 -9.67 -11.59
N PHE A 36 -3.89 -9.97 -10.59
CA PHE A 36 -2.65 -10.73 -10.68
C PHE A 36 -2.78 -11.91 -9.73
N GLU A 37 -2.39 -13.08 -10.20
CA GLU A 37 -2.41 -14.31 -9.41
C GLU A 37 -1.00 -14.86 -9.28
N SER A 38 -0.72 -15.47 -8.14
CA SER A 38 0.54 -16.19 -7.90
C SER A 38 0.45 -17.55 -8.58
N ASN A 39 1.33 -17.81 -9.54
CA ASN A 39 1.39 -19.08 -10.27
C ASN A 39 2.81 -19.34 -10.78
N GLU A 40 3.06 -20.53 -11.33
CA GLU A 40 4.40 -20.94 -11.79
C GLU A 40 4.92 -20.11 -12.98
N GLU A 41 4.02 -19.65 -13.85
CA GLU A 41 4.37 -18.89 -15.06
C GLU A 41 4.75 -17.44 -14.77
N SER A 42 3.92 -16.74 -14.00
CA SER A 42 4.08 -15.32 -13.65
C SER A 42 4.96 -15.11 -12.41
N GLY A 43 5.21 -16.16 -11.64
CA GLY A 43 5.99 -16.13 -10.42
C GLY A 43 5.19 -15.74 -9.17
N PRO A 44 5.83 -15.87 -7.99
CA PRO A 44 5.17 -15.71 -6.71
C PRO A 44 4.83 -14.24 -6.42
N LEU A 45 3.63 -14.01 -5.87
CA LEU A 45 3.26 -12.71 -5.31
C LEU A 45 3.65 -12.65 -3.83
N THR A 46 4.32 -11.57 -3.44
CA THR A 46 4.73 -11.35 -2.05
C THR A 46 4.43 -9.94 -1.58
N LEU A 47 4.01 -9.81 -0.33
CA LEU A 47 3.94 -8.57 0.41
C LEU A 47 5.15 -8.51 1.36
N THR A 48 5.93 -7.44 1.29
CA THR A 48 7.11 -7.26 2.13
C THR A 48 7.02 -5.95 2.90
N ILE A 49 7.29 -5.99 4.21
CA ILE A 49 7.54 -4.81 5.03
C ILE A 49 8.96 -4.91 5.60
N VAL A 50 9.82 -3.96 5.24
CA VAL A 50 11.20 -3.89 5.74
C VAL A 50 11.28 -3.05 7.01
N VAL A 51 12.36 -3.19 7.79
CA VAL A 51 12.56 -2.47 9.08
C VAL A 51 12.35 -0.97 8.96
N SER A 52 12.78 -0.36 7.84
CA SER A 52 12.63 1.07 7.59
C SER A 52 11.17 1.52 7.38
N GLY A 53 10.20 0.62 7.49
CA GLY A 53 8.78 0.90 7.31
C GLY A 53 8.35 1.00 5.84
N HIS A 54 9.18 0.55 4.89
CA HIS A 54 8.76 0.50 3.49
C HIS A 54 7.93 -0.74 3.22
N PHE A 55 6.81 -0.53 2.55
CA PHE A 55 5.85 -1.54 2.11
C PHE A 55 6.04 -1.81 0.62
N PHE A 56 6.06 -3.08 0.25
CA PHE A 56 6.13 -3.50 -1.14
C PHE A 56 5.15 -4.64 -1.43
N ILE A 57 4.58 -4.63 -2.63
CA ILE A 57 4.01 -5.83 -3.25
C ILE A 57 4.83 -6.11 -4.50
N SER A 58 5.30 -7.34 -4.66
CA SER A 58 6.08 -7.75 -5.82
C SER A 58 5.59 -9.06 -6.41
N GLN A 59 5.83 -9.24 -7.71
CA GLN A 59 5.65 -10.50 -8.43
C GLN A 59 6.98 -10.89 -9.06
N GLY A 60 7.61 -11.96 -8.56
CA GLY A 60 8.98 -12.31 -8.94
C GLY A 60 9.94 -11.14 -8.71
N ARG A 61 10.51 -10.60 -9.79
CA ARG A 61 11.45 -9.44 -9.75
C ARG A 61 10.76 -8.08 -9.98
N THR A 62 9.45 -8.07 -10.19
CA THR A 62 8.69 -6.85 -10.54
C THR A 62 7.99 -6.29 -9.32
N VAL A 63 8.25 -5.02 -8.97
CA VAL A 63 7.52 -4.32 -7.92
C VAL A 63 6.20 -3.79 -8.48
N LEU A 64 5.09 -4.18 -7.85
CA LEU A 64 3.73 -3.76 -8.20
C LEU A 64 3.29 -2.55 -7.38
N GLU A 65 3.61 -2.54 -6.10
CA GLU A 65 3.34 -1.45 -5.15
C GLU A 65 4.60 -1.19 -4.33
N GLY A 66 4.85 0.08 -4.00
CA GLY A 66 6.01 0.50 -3.22
C GLY A 66 5.78 1.88 -2.61
N PHE A 67 5.79 1.97 -1.28
CA PHE A 67 5.66 3.25 -0.56
C PHE A 67 6.13 3.12 0.91
N SER A 68 6.36 4.25 1.55
CA SER A 68 6.67 4.32 2.99
C SER A 68 5.39 4.28 3.82
N LEU A 69 5.39 3.51 4.91
CA LEU A 69 4.33 3.51 5.92
C LEU A 69 4.51 4.63 6.96
N ILE A 70 5.65 5.31 6.97
CA ILE A 70 5.90 6.42 7.89
C ILE A 70 4.88 7.54 7.60
N ASP A 71 4.17 7.97 8.65
CA ASP A 71 3.11 8.97 8.57
C ASP A 71 1.96 8.63 7.60
N SER A 72 1.81 7.37 7.21
CA SER A 72 0.84 6.98 6.19
C SER A 72 -0.61 7.08 6.64
N HIS A 73 -0.90 7.16 7.94
CA HIS A 73 -2.26 7.36 8.47
C HIS A 73 -2.98 8.60 7.89
N LYS A 74 -2.24 9.59 7.37
CA LYS A 74 -2.79 10.81 6.77
C LYS A 74 -3.38 10.58 5.38
N TRP A 75 -2.88 9.58 4.66
CA TRP A 75 -3.17 9.38 3.23
C TRP A 75 -3.54 7.94 2.86
N LEU A 76 -3.25 6.96 3.71
CA LEU A 76 -3.52 5.55 3.50
C LEU A 76 -4.56 5.04 4.49
N ARG A 77 -5.58 4.35 3.99
CA ARG A 77 -6.56 3.61 4.78
C ARG A 77 -6.49 2.13 4.40
N ILE A 78 -6.56 1.26 5.40
CA ILE A 78 -6.52 -0.19 5.23
C ILE A 78 -7.75 -0.79 5.91
N VAL A 79 -8.47 -1.62 5.17
CA VAL A 79 -9.64 -2.37 5.65
C VAL A 79 -9.38 -3.85 5.46
N ARG A 80 -9.60 -4.64 6.52
CA ARG A 80 -9.54 -6.09 6.49
C ARG A 80 -10.92 -6.68 6.21
N ARG A 81 -10.96 -7.73 5.38
CA ARG A 81 -12.08 -8.66 5.32
C ARG A 81 -11.54 -10.09 5.18
N ALA A 82 -11.72 -10.91 6.20
CA ALA A 82 -11.19 -12.28 6.27
C ALA A 82 -9.65 -12.34 6.03
N ASP A 83 -9.21 -13.08 5.00
CA ASP A 83 -7.84 -13.26 4.51
C ASP A 83 -7.45 -12.21 3.46
N CYS A 84 -8.21 -11.10 3.35
CA CYS A 84 -7.98 -10.04 2.38
C CYS A 84 -7.77 -8.68 3.05
N LEU A 85 -6.98 -7.83 2.39
CA LEU A 85 -6.86 -6.40 2.71
C LEU A 85 -7.24 -5.57 1.50
N LEU A 86 -8.00 -4.50 1.74
CA LEU A 86 -8.25 -3.41 0.81
C LEU A 86 -7.47 -2.19 1.28
N LEU A 87 -6.62 -1.66 0.41
CA LEU A 87 -5.80 -0.48 0.65
C LEU A 87 -6.29 0.65 -0.25
N GLN A 88 -6.58 1.79 0.38
CA GLN A 88 -6.97 3.03 -0.29
C GLN A 88 -5.95 4.11 0.03
N ALA A 89 -5.14 4.48 -0.96
CA ALA A 89 -4.19 5.59 -0.88
C ALA A 89 -4.77 6.83 -1.56
N ARG A 90 -4.74 7.98 -0.87
CA ARG A 90 -5.23 9.27 -1.36
C ARG A 90 -4.05 10.19 -1.61
N ALA A 91 -3.96 10.75 -2.81
CA ALA A 91 -2.94 11.73 -3.16
C ALA A 91 -3.56 12.77 -4.11
N GLN A 92 -3.55 14.06 -3.72
CA GLN A 92 -3.93 15.21 -4.56
C GLN A 92 -5.13 14.96 -5.50
N ASN A 93 -6.34 14.91 -4.92
CA ASN A 93 -7.63 14.59 -5.57
C ASN A 93 -7.75 13.21 -6.24
N LYS A 94 -6.67 12.42 -6.29
CA LYS A 94 -6.66 11.06 -6.84
C LYS A 94 -6.74 10.00 -5.73
N CYS A 95 -7.40 8.89 -6.04
CA CYS A 95 -7.60 7.78 -5.11
C CYS A 95 -7.10 6.47 -5.72
N ARG A 96 -5.98 5.94 -5.23
CA ARG A 96 -5.47 4.64 -5.66
C ARG A 96 -6.01 3.55 -4.75
N MET A 97 -6.76 2.61 -5.31
CA MET A 97 -7.27 1.45 -4.59
C MET A 97 -6.65 0.16 -5.10
N PHE A 98 -6.25 -0.71 -4.17
CA PHE A 98 -5.82 -2.06 -4.49
C PHE A 98 -6.16 -3.01 -3.36
N ARG A 99 -6.30 -4.29 -3.69
CA ARG A 99 -6.62 -5.34 -2.74
C ARG A 99 -5.62 -6.48 -2.85
N VAL A 100 -5.41 -7.17 -1.75
CA VAL A 100 -4.60 -8.38 -1.68
C VAL A 100 -5.38 -9.49 -0.99
N GLN A 101 -5.13 -10.72 -1.42
CA GLN A 101 -5.56 -11.94 -0.76
C GLN A 101 -4.31 -12.72 -0.34
N PHE A 102 -4.21 -13.08 0.94
CA PHE A 102 -3.07 -13.84 1.45
C PHE A 102 -3.11 -15.29 0.93
N GLY A 103 -1.94 -15.83 0.65
CA GLY A 103 -1.77 -17.23 0.24
C GLY A 103 -1.42 -18.12 1.43
N GLY A 104 -1.65 -19.42 1.28
CA GLY A 104 -1.31 -20.44 2.26
C GLY A 104 -1.76 -21.82 1.77
N ASN A 105 -1.22 -22.87 2.37
CA ASN A 105 -1.59 -24.26 2.08
C ASN A 105 -3.02 -24.58 2.56
N SER A 106 -3.60 -23.73 3.40
CA SER A 106 -5.00 -23.81 3.84
C SER A 106 -5.58 -22.40 4.07
N LYS A 107 -6.90 -22.31 4.24
CA LYS A 107 -7.58 -21.04 4.56
C LYS A 107 -7.13 -20.49 5.91
N GLU A 108 -6.88 -21.36 6.88
CA GLU A 108 -6.42 -21.03 8.22
C GLU A 108 -5.01 -20.42 8.16
N GLN A 109 -4.11 -21.01 7.36
CA GLN A 109 -2.77 -20.47 7.17
C GLN A 109 -2.79 -19.12 6.44
N ALA A 110 -3.64 -18.97 5.41
CA ALA A 110 -3.83 -17.67 4.75
C ALA A 110 -4.34 -16.60 5.72
N LEU A 111 -5.26 -16.97 6.63
CA LEU A 111 -5.76 -16.09 7.68
C LEU A 111 -4.67 -15.72 8.70
N GLU A 112 -3.83 -16.69 9.09
CA GLU A 112 -2.69 -16.46 9.98
C GLU A 112 -1.69 -15.48 9.37
N HIS A 113 -1.34 -15.66 8.09
CA HIS A 113 -0.49 -14.72 7.35
C HIS A 113 -1.12 -13.31 7.32
N CYS A 114 -2.43 -13.22 7.06
CA CYS A 114 -3.17 -11.96 7.10
C CYS A 114 -3.09 -11.30 8.49
N CYS A 115 -3.39 -12.04 9.56
CA CYS A 115 -3.30 -11.55 10.94
C CYS A 115 -1.89 -11.07 11.28
N SER A 116 -0.87 -11.85 10.94
CA SER A 116 0.53 -11.49 11.17
C SER A 116 0.93 -10.23 10.41
N CYS A 117 0.46 -10.04 9.18
CA CYS A 117 0.71 -8.83 8.40
C CYS A 117 0.03 -7.61 9.03
N ILE A 118 -1.22 -7.76 9.47
CA ILE A 118 -1.95 -6.69 10.18
C ILE A 118 -1.22 -6.29 11.45
N GLY A 119 -0.74 -7.25 12.24
CA GLY A 119 0.05 -6.97 13.43
C GLY A 119 1.27 -6.08 13.12
N LYS A 120 1.94 -6.29 11.98
CA LYS A 120 3.04 -5.44 11.53
C LYS A 120 2.58 -4.07 11.01
N LEU A 121 1.48 -4.02 10.27
CA LEU A 121 0.92 -2.76 9.74
C LEU A 121 0.44 -1.82 10.86
N MET A 122 -0.13 -2.38 11.93
CA MET A 122 -0.61 -1.62 13.10
C MET A 122 0.50 -0.87 13.85
N GLU A 123 1.78 -1.20 13.62
CA GLU A 123 2.90 -0.40 14.14
C GLU A 123 2.99 0.98 13.48
N TYR A 124 2.33 1.20 12.32
CA TYR A 124 2.42 2.43 11.53
C TYR A 124 1.08 3.16 11.36
N LEU A 125 -0.02 2.42 11.20
CA LEU A 125 -1.36 2.97 10.99
C LEU A 125 -2.47 2.02 11.44
N PRO A 126 -3.65 2.52 11.86
CA PRO A 126 -4.77 1.67 12.23
C PRO A 126 -5.31 0.89 11.02
N VAL A 127 -5.68 -0.38 11.25
CA VAL A 127 -6.32 -1.25 10.26
C VAL A 127 -7.76 -1.50 10.68
N GLN A 128 -8.72 -1.12 9.84
CA GLN A 128 -10.15 -1.31 10.13
C GLN A 128 -10.54 -2.78 9.95
N GLY A 129 -11.41 -3.29 10.84
CA GLY A 129 -11.81 -4.71 10.82
C GLY A 129 -10.71 -5.66 11.31
N ALA A 130 -9.66 -5.14 11.97
CA ALA A 130 -8.65 -5.94 12.64
C ALA A 130 -9.15 -6.53 13.98
N GLU A 131 -10.21 -5.97 14.56
CA GLU A 131 -10.81 -6.49 15.79
C GLU A 131 -11.58 -7.78 15.51
N GLY A 132 -11.07 -8.88 16.08
CA GLY A 132 -11.92 -10.01 16.39
C GLY A 132 -12.98 -9.55 17.39
N GLN A 133 -14.16 -10.14 17.33
CA GLN A 133 -15.24 -9.95 18.29
C GLN A 133 -14.73 -10.25 19.72
N SER A 134 -14.18 -9.26 20.41
CA SER A 134 -14.12 -9.25 21.87
C SER A 134 -15.43 -8.64 22.34
N LEU A 135 -16.41 -9.52 22.54
CA LEU A 135 -17.53 -9.27 23.43
C LEU A 135 -16.96 -8.97 24.82
N SER A 136 -16.71 -7.69 25.11
CA SER A 136 -16.72 -7.21 26.47
C SER A 136 -18.17 -7.29 26.94
N GLN A 137 -18.50 -8.40 27.59
CA GLN A 137 -19.61 -8.49 28.52
C GLN A 137 -19.41 -7.40 29.57
N ASP A 138 -20.39 -6.51 29.70
CA ASP A 138 -20.67 -5.85 30.96
C ASP A 138 -22.16 -6.11 31.28
N PRO A 139 -22.52 -6.46 32.53
CA PRO A 139 -23.88 -6.83 32.89
C PRO A 139 -24.72 -5.63 33.35
N GLN A 140 -26.00 -5.67 32.94
CA GLN A 140 -27.17 -5.00 33.54
C GLN A 140 -27.33 -3.48 33.43
N GLY A 141 -28.47 -3.10 32.82
CA GLY A 141 -29.04 -1.76 32.86
C GLY A 141 -30.31 -1.62 32.02
N THR A 142 -31.35 -2.33 32.41
CA THR A 142 -32.75 -2.34 31.92
C THR A 142 -33.27 -1.07 31.23
N GLY A 143 -33.91 -1.23 30.08
CA GLY A 143 -34.72 -0.21 29.41
C GLY A 143 -35.38 -0.75 28.15
N THR A 144 -36.54 -1.38 28.34
CA THR A 144 -37.46 -1.93 27.33
C THR A 144 -37.80 -0.89 26.26
N GLU A 145 -37.79 -1.27 24.98
CA GLU A 145 -38.92 -1.05 24.07
C GLU A 145 -38.74 -1.81 22.74
N GLN A 146 -39.76 -2.62 22.47
CA GLN A 146 -39.96 -3.49 21.33
C GLN A 146 -40.79 -2.70 20.31
N TRP A 147 -40.35 -2.61 19.05
CA TRP A 147 -41.18 -2.61 17.83
C TRP A 147 -40.23 -2.72 16.64
N GLY A 148 -40.40 -3.66 15.71
CA GLY A 148 -41.61 -3.88 14.95
C GLY A 148 -41.34 -3.38 13.54
N VAL A 149 -41.33 -4.30 12.58
CA VAL A 149 -41.22 -4.03 11.14
C VAL A 149 -42.22 -2.95 10.75
N SER A 150 -41.77 -1.84 10.16
CA SER A 150 -42.59 -1.03 9.24
C SER A 150 -41.72 -0.09 8.39
N ASN A 151 -41.91 -0.25 7.08
CA ASN A 151 -41.46 0.65 6.04
C ASN A 151 -41.97 2.08 6.30
N HIS A 152 -41.09 3.07 6.31
CA HIS A 152 -41.38 4.35 5.66
C HIS A 152 -40.08 5.09 5.31
N ARG A 153 -40.00 5.45 4.03
CA ARG A 153 -38.94 6.25 3.39
C ARG A 153 -38.85 7.61 4.08
N GLN A 154 -37.65 8.00 4.52
CA GLN A 154 -37.24 9.40 4.57
C GLN A 154 -35.76 9.50 4.22
N SER A 155 -35.56 9.99 3.01
CA SER A 155 -34.33 10.41 2.37
C SER A 155 -33.68 11.58 3.11
N VAL A 156 -32.40 11.44 3.42
CA VAL A 156 -31.47 12.55 3.71
C VAL A 156 -30.20 12.29 2.88
N PRO A 157 -29.60 13.33 2.24
CA PRO A 157 -28.90 13.19 0.97
C PRO A 157 -27.51 12.57 1.06
N ASP A 158 -27.21 11.73 0.09
CA ASP A 158 -25.86 11.26 -0.27
C ASP A 158 -25.05 12.48 -0.74
N GLU A 159 -24.02 12.87 0.00
CA GLU A 159 -23.11 13.94 -0.41
C GLU A 159 -22.11 13.34 -1.43
N PRO A 160 -22.09 13.82 -2.69
CA PRO A 160 -21.27 13.21 -3.73
C PRO A 160 -19.79 13.55 -3.49
N LEU A 161 -19.02 12.53 -3.14
CA LEU A 161 -17.55 12.63 -3.07
C LEU A 161 -17.00 12.95 -4.47
N PRO A 162 -16.13 13.96 -4.61
CA PRO A 162 -15.72 14.47 -5.91
C PRO A 162 -14.91 13.44 -6.70
N ASP A 163 -15.44 13.13 -7.88
CA ASP A 163 -14.83 12.41 -8.97
C ASP A 163 -13.57 13.13 -9.46
N SER A 164 -12.42 12.46 -9.39
CA SER A 164 -11.30 12.66 -10.32
C SER A 164 -10.15 11.69 -9.99
N CYS A 165 -10.31 10.42 -10.36
CA CYS A 165 -9.23 9.45 -10.28
C CYS A 165 -8.68 9.14 -11.67
N SER A 166 -7.93 10.07 -12.26
CA SER A 166 -7.22 9.82 -13.53
C SER A 166 -5.72 9.61 -13.30
N SER A 167 -5.26 8.46 -13.78
CA SER A 167 -3.86 7.99 -13.96
C SER A 167 -2.87 8.18 -12.80
N LEU A 168 -2.53 7.09 -12.09
CA LEU A 168 -1.38 7.02 -11.18
C LEU A 168 -0.60 5.69 -11.26
N GLY A 169 -0.91 4.87 -12.27
CA GLY A 169 -0.63 3.43 -12.22
C GLY A 169 0.29 2.90 -13.31
N GLU A 170 1.18 3.72 -13.89
CA GLU A 170 2.16 3.19 -14.82
C GLU A 170 3.17 2.31 -14.06
N ARG A 171 3.17 1.00 -14.37
CA ARG A 171 4.14 0.05 -13.82
C ARG A 171 5.52 0.45 -14.32
N ARG A 172 6.46 0.67 -13.41
CA ARG A 172 7.88 0.79 -13.77
C ARG A 172 8.66 -0.34 -13.14
N SER A 173 9.47 -1.03 -13.94
CA SER A 173 10.42 -2.02 -13.45
C SER A 173 11.47 -1.32 -12.56
N LEU A 174 12.18 -2.11 -11.74
CA LEU A 174 13.27 -1.57 -10.92
C LEU A 174 14.34 -0.89 -11.79
N ALA A 175 14.63 -1.46 -12.97
CA ALA A 175 15.52 -0.88 -13.96
C ALA A 175 15.01 0.49 -14.46
N GLN A 176 13.71 0.61 -14.76
CA GLN A 176 13.12 1.88 -15.19
C GLN A 176 13.15 2.95 -14.09
N LEU A 177 12.98 2.55 -12.82
CA LEU A 177 13.11 3.46 -11.68
C LEU A 177 14.57 3.93 -11.49
N ALA A 178 15.52 3.00 -11.53
CA ALA A 178 16.95 3.31 -11.45
C ALA A 178 17.39 4.25 -12.58
N GLN A 179 16.95 3.98 -13.82
CA GLN A 179 17.19 4.84 -14.97
C GLN A 179 16.61 6.25 -14.80
N SER A 180 15.43 6.38 -14.19
CA SER A 180 14.81 7.69 -13.94
C SER A 180 15.63 8.53 -12.96
N VAL A 181 16.19 7.90 -11.92
CA VAL A 181 17.05 8.56 -10.93
C VAL A 181 18.37 9.00 -11.56
N LEU A 182 19.02 8.13 -12.33
CA LEU A 182 20.31 8.42 -12.98
C LEU A 182 20.18 9.48 -14.09
N SER A 183 19.07 9.49 -14.82
CA SER A 183 18.88 10.42 -15.94
C SER A 183 18.49 11.84 -15.51
N GLY A 184 18.28 12.08 -14.20
CA GLY A 184 17.82 13.38 -13.67
C GLY A 184 16.46 13.84 -14.20
N ARG A 185 15.73 13.00 -14.95
CA ARG A 185 14.41 13.31 -15.50
C ARG A 185 13.34 12.87 -14.51
N ALA A 186 12.83 13.84 -13.77
CA ALA A 186 11.75 13.69 -12.79
C ALA A 186 10.37 13.47 -13.44
N GLU A 187 10.25 12.67 -14.49
CA GLU A 187 8.94 12.15 -14.94
C GLU A 187 8.50 10.95 -14.08
N LEU A 188 8.90 10.92 -12.80
CA LEU A 188 8.37 9.98 -11.84
C LEU A 188 6.98 10.48 -11.43
N HIS A 189 5.98 9.60 -11.59
CA HIS A 189 4.59 9.90 -11.30
C HIS A 189 4.43 10.50 -9.89
N GLY A 190 3.48 11.43 -9.67
CA GLY A 190 3.37 12.28 -8.47
C GLY A 190 3.55 11.61 -7.10
N ALA A 191 3.27 10.31 -6.96
CA ALA A 191 3.57 9.55 -5.74
C ALA A 191 5.07 9.54 -5.35
N TYR A 192 5.99 9.57 -6.32
CA TYR A 192 7.44 9.62 -6.10
C TYR A 192 7.96 11.04 -5.83
N GLN A 193 7.13 12.06 -6.03
CA GLN A 193 7.49 13.47 -5.80
C GLN A 193 7.24 13.89 -4.34
N HIS A 194 6.62 13.04 -3.52
CA HIS A 194 6.40 13.31 -2.11
C HIS A 194 7.63 12.91 -1.29
N THR A 195 8.32 13.91 -0.72
CA THR A 195 9.34 13.66 0.29
C THR A 195 8.65 13.33 1.62
N ALA A 196 9.00 12.21 2.24
CA ALA A 196 8.57 11.91 3.61
C ALA A 196 9.16 12.92 4.62
N TRP A 197 10.26 13.58 4.23
CA TRP A 197 10.92 14.62 5.00
C TRP A 197 10.27 15.97 4.79
N ARG A 198 9.98 16.70 5.87
CA ARG A 198 9.65 18.12 5.77
C ARG A 198 10.91 18.87 5.35
N ALA A 199 10.77 19.93 4.55
CA ALA A 199 11.91 20.73 4.06
C ALA A 199 12.85 21.21 5.20
N GLN A 200 12.28 21.48 6.38
CA GLN A 200 13.01 21.88 7.59
C GLN A 200 13.92 20.78 8.19
N ASP A 201 13.60 19.50 7.98
CA ASP A 201 14.33 18.37 8.57
C ASP A 201 15.45 17.87 7.64
N LEU A 202 15.37 18.20 6.35
CA LEU A 202 16.37 17.81 5.36
C LEU A 202 17.72 18.52 5.58
N GLY A 203 17.70 19.81 5.93
CA GLY A 203 18.91 20.62 6.12
C GLY A 203 19.88 20.04 7.17
N PRO A 204 19.42 19.75 8.40
CA PRO A 204 20.24 19.11 9.43
C PRO A 204 20.78 17.74 9.00
N PHE A 205 19.99 16.93 8.29
CA PHE A 205 20.42 15.63 7.79
C PHE A 205 21.55 15.75 6.76
N ILE A 206 21.42 16.66 5.78
CA ILE A 206 22.47 16.91 4.79
C ILE A 206 23.77 17.37 5.47
N ARG A 207 23.70 18.23 6.49
CA ARG A 207 24.89 18.64 7.26
C ARG A 207 25.58 17.45 7.91
N LEU A 208 24.82 16.54 8.51
CA LEU A 208 25.37 15.32 9.09
C LEU A 208 26.08 14.45 8.04
N CYS A 209 25.45 14.25 6.87
CA CYS A 209 26.06 13.54 5.76
C CYS A 209 27.36 14.18 5.30
N LEU A 210 27.41 15.52 5.17
CA LEU A 210 28.62 16.24 4.75
C LEU A 210 29.72 16.25 5.81
N MET A 211 29.40 16.00 7.08
CA MET A 211 30.39 15.83 8.16
C MET A 211 30.98 14.42 8.19
N ASP A 212 30.35 13.43 7.55
CA ASP A 212 30.92 12.09 7.40
C ASP A 212 31.86 12.05 6.20
N GLN A 213 33.14 11.82 6.47
CA GLN A 213 34.19 11.73 5.45
C GLN A 213 33.95 10.60 4.43
N HIS A 214 33.16 9.58 4.78
CA HIS A 214 32.88 8.45 3.88
C HIS A 214 31.66 8.69 3.00
N PHE A 215 30.86 9.72 3.28
CA PHE A 215 29.63 9.99 2.54
C PHE A 215 29.84 10.14 1.03
N PRO A 216 30.89 10.83 0.52
CA PRO A 216 31.13 10.90 -0.93
C PRO A 216 31.36 9.52 -1.56
N ALA A 217 32.08 8.63 -0.89
CA ALA A 217 32.30 7.27 -1.38
C ALA A 217 31.01 6.44 -1.35
N PHE A 218 30.21 6.58 -0.28
CA PHE A 218 28.89 5.95 -0.20
C PHE A 218 27.97 6.39 -1.35
N VAL A 219 27.90 7.68 -1.67
CA VAL A 219 27.09 8.19 -2.78
C VAL A 219 27.54 7.60 -4.12
N GLN A 220 28.85 7.49 -4.35
CA GLN A 220 29.39 6.83 -5.54
C GLN A 220 29.01 5.34 -5.61
N ASP A 221 29.04 4.64 -4.49
CA ASP A 221 28.67 3.22 -4.44
C ASP A 221 27.17 3.02 -4.68
N VAL A 222 26.31 3.91 -4.15
CA VAL A 222 24.87 3.92 -4.46
C VAL A 222 24.65 4.14 -5.95
N GLU A 223 25.36 5.08 -6.57
CA GLU A 223 25.26 5.34 -8.02
C GLU A 223 25.67 4.11 -8.85
N LYS A 224 26.77 3.44 -8.49
CA LYS A 224 27.19 2.19 -9.15
C LYS A 224 26.15 1.08 -9.02
N GLU A 225 25.56 0.88 -7.84
CA GLU A 225 24.51 -0.12 -7.65
C GLU A 225 23.25 0.23 -8.46
N LEU A 226 22.88 1.51 -8.56
CA LEU A 226 21.79 1.96 -9.44
C LEU A 226 22.08 1.65 -10.92
N GLN A 227 23.31 1.87 -11.39
CA GLN A 227 23.71 1.54 -12.76
C GLN A 227 23.56 0.05 -13.07
N LYS A 228 23.98 -0.83 -12.15
CA LYS A 228 23.80 -2.30 -12.31
C LYS A 228 22.34 -2.71 -12.50
N LEU A 229 21.41 -2.00 -11.85
CA LEU A 229 19.98 -2.25 -12.00
C LEU A 229 19.44 -1.86 -13.39
N THR A 230 20.15 -1.01 -14.14
CA THR A 230 19.77 -0.59 -15.50
C THR A 230 20.36 -1.47 -16.61
N GLU A 231 21.41 -2.24 -16.30
CA GLU A 231 22.16 -3.07 -17.25
C GLU A 231 21.66 -4.52 -17.35
N GLY A 232 20.64 -4.90 -16.57
CA GLY A 232 20.07 -6.26 -16.52
C GLY A 232 18.58 -6.33 -16.83
#